data_AF-A0A0G2T9Q3-F1
#
_entry.id   AF-A0A0G2T9Q3-F1
#
_cell.length_a   1.000
_cell.length_b   1.000
_cell.length_c   1.000
_cell.angle_alpha   90.00
_cell.angle_beta   90.00
_cell.angle_gamma   90.00
#
_symmetry.space_group_name_H-M   'P 1'
#
loop_
_entity.id
_entity.type
_entity.pdbx_description
1 polymer ?
#
loop_
_entity_poly.entity_id
_entity_poly.type
_entity_poly.pdbx_seq_one_letter_code
_entity_poly.pdbx_strand_id
1 'polypeptide(L)'
;MAELRGDGDMQSGGDSVDAFKLFEKRPNAGSSKTAEEVDSVPSSSGSRAAAGSDPYRYKMDYPCIGTCLIINNKNFHSSTRMSARNGTDIDASTAMKVFSTLGYKMRVANDLTVDKMKQLMFSVSQEDHGSSASFVCVLLSHGDEGVIYGTDGFEKLENLTKYFKGGRCRSL
;
A
#
# COMPACT_ATOMS: atom_id res chain seq x y z
N MET A 1 62.07 8.20 -7.16
CA MET A 1 62.14 8.35 -8.63
C MET A 1 61.70 7.03 -9.22
N ALA A 2 60.58 6.89 -9.94
CA ALA A 2 59.87 7.83 -10.79
C ALA A 2 58.33 7.73 -10.60
N GLU A 3 57.65 8.85 -10.84
CA GLU A 3 56.21 8.94 -11.07
C GLU A 3 55.83 8.37 -12.45
N LEU A 4 54.58 7.92 -12.62
CA LEU A 4 53.72 8.37 -13.72
C LEU A 4 52.24 8.17 -13.35
N ARG A 5 51.46 9.19 -13.70
CA ARG A 5 50.05 9.47 -13.42
C ARG A 5 49.11 8.59 -14.25
N GLY A 6 47.89 8.41 -13.75
CA GLY A 6 46.74 7.88 -14.48
C GLY A 6 45.44 8.39 -13.88
N ASP A 7 45.13 9.66 -14.18
CA ASP A 7 43.81 10.28 -14.01
C ASP A 7 42.79 9.61 -14.95
N GLY A 8 41.58 9.37 -14.46
CA GLY A 8 40.50 8.75 -15.20
C GLY A 8 39.14 9.07 -14.61
N ASP A 9 38.83 10.36 -14.48
CA ASP A 9 37.47 10.86 -14.31
C ASP A 9 36.64 10.58 -15.57
N MET A 10 35.55 9.83 -15.42
CA MET A 10 34.51 9.71 -16.44
C MET A 10 33.14 9.85 -15.75
N GLN A 11 32.68 11.09 -15.65
CA GLN A 11 31.27 11.38 -15.44
C GLN A 11 30.46 10.97 -16.67
N SER A 12 29.31 10.33 -16.46
CA SER A 12 28.01 10.74 -16.99
C SER A 12 27.07 9.54 -17.06
N GLY A 13 25.94 9.65 -16.37
CA GLY A 13 24.90 8.63 -16.35
C GLY A 13 23.80 9.01 -15.37
N GLY A 14 23.30 10.25 -15.47
CA GLY A 14 22.05 10.62 -14.83
C GLY A 14 20.91 9.95 -15.59
N ASP A 15 20.31 8.92 -15.00
CA ASP A 15 19.03 8.39 -15.47
C ASP A 15 17.92 8.93 -14.57
N SER A 16 17.48 10.14 -14.91
CA SER A 16 16.23 10.70 -14.41
C SER A 16 15.10 10.07 -15.22
N VAL A 17 14.32 9.18 -14.60
CA VAL A 17 13.04 8.75 -15.17
C VAL A 17 11.94 9.71 -14.72
N ASP A 18 11.52 10.59 -15.63
CA ASP A 18 10.42 11.53 -15.46
C ASP A 18 9.06 10.80 -15.49
N ALA A 19 8.68 10.13 -14.40
CA ALA A 19 7.35 9.53 -14.26
C ALA A 19 6.32 10.54 -13.70
N PHE A 20 6.31 11.79 -14.19
CA PHE A 20 5.35 12.81 -13.76
C PHE A 20 4.89 13.72 -14.90
N LYS A 21 4.24 13.19 -15.94
CA LYS A 21 3.35 13.98 -16.81
C LYS A 21 2.17 13.17 -17.34
N LEU A 22 1.19 12.87 -16.49
CA LEU A 22 -0.15 12.52 -16.99
C LEU A 22 -1.30 13.14 -16.17
N PHE A 23 -1.06 14.07 -15.25
CA PHE A 23 -2.20 14.61 -14.50
C PHE A 23 -2.01 16.02 -13.97
N GLU A 24 -2.05 17.04 -14.83
CA GLU A 24 -2.55 18.38 -14.47
C GLU A 24 -3.27 19.11 -15.65
N LYS A 25 -4.60 19.21 -15.50
CA LYS A 25 -5.58 20.28 -15.85
C LYS A 25 -5.37 21.30 -17.02
N ARG A 26 -6.39 21.28 -17.91
CA ARG A 26 -7.26 22.38 -18.47
C ARG A 26 -6.64 23.42 -19.44
N PRO A 27 -7.37 24.17 -20.33
CA PRO A 27 -8.78 24.62 -20.25
C PRO A 27 -9.61 24.66 -21.59
N ASN A 28 -10.78 25.30 -21.46
CA ASN A 28 -11.95 25.53 -22.32
C ASN A 28 -11.73 26.44 -23.55
N ALA A 29 -12.43 26.16 -24.68
CA ALA A 29 -12.78 27.15 -25.72
C ALA A 29 -13.83 26.62 -26.73
N GLY A 30 -14.85 27.44 -27.07
CA GLY A 30 -15.48 27.42 -28.40
C GLY A 30 -17.00 27.23 -28.48
N SER A 31 -17.72 28.36 -28.54
CA SER A 31 -19.17 28.55 -28.75
C SER A 31 -19.70 28.19 -30.15
N SER A 32 -20.97 27.73 -30.29
CA SER A 32 -22.07 28.38 -31.08
C SER A 32 -23.36 27.53 -31.27
N LYS A 33 -24.52 28.09 -30.85
CA LYS A 33 -25.94 28.10 -31.34
C LYS A 33 -26.52 26.84 -32.06
N THR A 34 -27.73 26.33 -31.78
CA THR A 34 -29.09 26.94 -31.88
C THR A 34 -30.16 26.18 -31.05
N ALA A 35 -31.33 26.82 -30.86
CA ALA A 35 -32.51 26.36 -30.10
C ALA A 35 -33.32 25.24 -30.77
N GLU A 36 -34.03 24.43 -29.97
CA GLU A 36 -35.48 24.12 -30.04
C GLU A 36 -35.97 23.47 -28.71
N GLU A 37 -37.21 23.81 -28.33
CA GLU A 37 -38.07 23.29 -27.24
C GLU A 37 -38.86 22.09 -27.84
N VAL A 38 -39.13 20.92 -27.23
CA VAL A 38 -39.94 20.54 -26.06
C VAL A 38 -39.80 19.01 -25.94
N ASP A 39 -39.78 18.42 -24.74
CA ASP A 39 -40.81 17.46 -24.30
C ASP A 39 -40.61 17.09 -22.82
N SER A 40 -41.73 16.97 -22.12
CA SER A 40 -41.80 16.77 -20.68
C SER A 40 -41.66 15.29 -20.33
N VAL A 41 -40.68 14.92 -19.50
CA VAL A 41 -40.58 13.57 -18.91
C VAL A 41 -40.79 13.67 -17.40
N PRO A 42 -41.63 12.81 -16.79
CA PRO A 42 -42.13 13.03 -15.44
C PRO A 42 -40.99 12.91 -14.42
N SER A 43 -40.98 13.83 -13.45
CA SER A 43 -40.30 13.59 -12.17
C SER A 43 -40.99 12.42 -11.49
N SER A 44 -40.49 11.20 -11.72
CA SER A 44 -40.69 10.13 -10.76
C SER A 44 -39.83 10.46 -9.56
N SER A 45 -40.51 10.91 -8.51
CA SER A 45 -40.08 10.80 -7.12
C SER A 45 -39.92 9.32 -6.78
N GLY A 46 -38.90 8.70 -7.37
CA GLY A 46 -38.41 7.39 -6.99
C GLY A 46 -37.82 7.53 -5.61
N SER A 47 -38.52 6.97 -4.62
CA SER A 47 -37.90 6.50 -3.39
C SER A 47 -36.51 5.95 -3.73
N ARG A 48 -35.47 6.47 -3.06
CA ARG A 48 -34.12 5.89 -3.09
C ARG A 48 -34.24 4.50 -2.47
N ALA A 49 -34.76 3.55 -3.24
CA ALA A 49 -34.60 2.15 -2.98
C ALA A 49 -33.11 1.96 -2.85
N ALA A 50 -32.68 1.56 -1.65
CA ALA A 50 -31.31 1.15 -1.41
C ALA A 50 -30.94 0.22 -2.56
N ALA A 51 -30.02 0.66 -3.42
CA ALA A 51 -29.50 -0.17 -4.48
C ALA A 51 -29.08 -1.47 -3.80
N GLY A 52 -29.80 -2.57 -4.10
CA GLY A 52 -29.54 -3.86 -3.47
C GLY A 52 -28.05 -4.15 -3.58
N SER A 53 -27.44 -4.58 -2.47
CA SER A 53 -26.02 -4.91 -2.45
C SER A 53 -25.74 -5.96 -3.52
N ASP A 54 -24.90 -5.63 -4.50
CA ASP A 54 -24.41 -6.58 -5.47
C ASP A 54 -23.74 -7.74 -4.71
N PRO A 55 -24.29 -8.98 -4.77
CA PRO A 55 -23.80 -10.10 -3.97
C PRO A 55 -22.39 -10.54 -4.37
N TYR A 56 -21.86 -10.04 -5.49
CA TYR A 56 -20.51 -10.32 -5.97
C TYR A 56 -19.49 -9.26 -5.57
N ARG A 57 -19.87 -8.25 -4.77
CA ARG A 57 -18.97 -7.19 -4.29
C ARG A 57 -18.86 -7.21 -2.77
N TYR A 58 -17.66 -6.95 -2.27
CA TYR A 58 -17.48 -6.67 -0.86
C TYR A 58 -18.29 -5.43 -0.46
N LYS A 59 -18.93 -5.53 0.70
CA LYS A 59 -19.64 -4.43 1.35
C LYS A 59 -18.62 -3.35 1.73
N MET A 60 -18.81 -2.11 1.27
CA MET A 60 -17.86 -1.00 1.51
C MET A 60 -18.48 0.17 2.30
N ASP A 61 -19.77 0.11 2.65
CA ASP A 61 -20.47 1.08 3.50
C ASP A 61 -20.14 0.87 4.99
N TYR A 62 -18.87 1.04 5.33
CA TYR A 62 -18.35 1.07 6.69
C TYR A 62 -17.88 2.49 7.04
N PRO A 63 -17.82 2.86 8.34
CA PRO A 63 -17.32 4.17 8.77
C PRO A 63 -15.92 4.52 8.27
N CYS A 64 -15.04 3.53 8.05
CA CYS A 64 -13.75 3.74 7.40
C CYS A 64 -13.37 2.56 6.49
N ILE A 65 -12.46 2.79 5.54
CA ILE A 65 -11.98 1.72 4.66
C ILE A 65 -11.10 0.71 5.41
N GLY A 66 -10.36 1.17 6.42
CA GLY A 66 -9.56 0.34 7.31
C GLY A 66 -8.15 0.85 7.58
N THR A 67 -7.31 -0.05 8.10
CA THR A 67 -5.89 0.21 8.39
C THR A 67 -5.00 -0.49 7.37
N CYS A 68 -3.94 0.19 6.94
CA CYS A 68 -2.85 -0.40 6.17
C CYS A 68 -1.57 -0.42 7.03
N LEU A 69 -1.11 -1.62 7.38
CA LEU A 69 0.14 -1.86 8.09
C LEU A 69 1.27 -2.12 7.09
N ILE A 70 2.35 -1.35 7.15
CA ILE A 70 3.58 -1.60 6.40
C ILE A 70 4.67 -2.04 7.37
N ILE A 71 5.26 -3.21 7.12
CA ILE A 71 6.48 -3.66 7.80
C ILE A 71 7.63 -3.58 6.79
N ASN A 72 8.57 -2.67 7.03
CA ASN A 72 9.68 -2.37 6.14
C ASN A 72 11.02 -2.77 6.78
N ASN A 73 11.49 -3.97 6.47
CA ASN A 73 12.77 -4.48 6.92
C ASN A 73 13.83 -4.19 5.85
N LYS A 74 14.72 -3.26 6.16
CA LYS A 74 15.84 -2.81 5.32
C LYS A 74 17.16 -3.40 5.79
N ASN A 75 17.41 -3.36 7.09
CA ASN A 75 18.69 -3.71 7.70
C ASN A 75 18.59 -5.04 8.44
N PHE A 76 19.51 -5.96 8.14
CA PHE A 76 19.49 -7.32 8.66
C PHE A 76 20.79 -7.59 9.44
N HIS A 77 20.69 -8.42 10.48
CA HIS A 77 21.84 -8.86 11.25
C HIS A 77 22.79 -9.67 10.36
N SER A 78 24.09 -9.50 10.54
CA SER A 78 25.11 -10.22 9.78
C SER A 78 24.99 -11.75 9.89
N SER A 79 24.44 -12.25 11.00
CA SER A 79 24.15 -13.67 11.22
C SER A 79 23.17 -14.26 10.19
N THR A 80 22.26 -13.44 9.64
CA THR A 80 21.29 -13.87 8.63
C THR A 80 21.90 -14.01 7.24
N ARG A 81 23.11 -13.45 7.01
CA ARG A 81 23.76 -13.34 5.70
C ARG A 81 22.94 -12.60 4.63
N MET A 82 21.89 -11.88 5.04
CA MET A 82 21.09 -11.05 4.15
C MET A 82 21.72 -9.67 4.00
N SER A 83 21.73 -9.15 2.77
CA SER A 83 22.20 -7.79 2.48
C SER A 83 21.14 -6.74 2.82
N ALA A 84 21.56 -5.48 2.96
CA ALA A 84 20.63 -4.37 3.10
C ALA A 84 19.75 -4.21 1.85
N ARG A 85 18.45 -3.96 2.04
CA ARG A 85 17.49 -3.78 0.93
C ARG A 85 17.43 -2.32 0.48
N ASN A 86 18.46 -1.87 -0.23
CA ASN A 86 18.50 -0.52 -0.79
C ASN A 86 17.29 -0.30 -1.73
N GLY A 87 16.61 0.84 -1.57
CA GLY A 87 15.38 1.17 -2.31
C GLY A 87 14.07 0.92 -1.55
N THR A 88 14.07 0.07 -0.51
CA THR A 88 12.83 -0.28 0.20
C THR A 88 12.13 0.90 0.89
N ASP A 89 12.86 1.97 1.22
CA ASP A 89 12.27 3.18 1.79
C ASP A 89 11.41 3.94 0.76
N ILE A 90 11.81 3.87 -0.52
CA ILE A 90 11.05 4.42 -1.64
C ILE A 90 9.79 3.58 -1.86
N ASP A 91 9.91 2.25 -1.79
CA ASP A 91 8.77 1.33 -1.87
C ASP A 91 7.76 1.60 -0.74
N ALA A 92 8.25 1.69 0.51
CA ALA A 92 7.42 1.97 1.68
C ALA A 92 6.72 3.33 1.59
N SER A 93 7.43 4.37 1.14
CA SER A 93 6.87 5.71 0.91
C SER A 93 5.81 5.71 -0.19
N THR A 94 6.07 4.99 -1.29
CA THR A 94 5.13 4.88 -2.41
C THR A 94 3.87 4.12 -1.99
N ALA A 95 4.02 2.99 -1.31
CA ALA A 95 2.90 2.23 -0.77
C ALA A 95 2.09 3.08 0.23
N MET A 96 2.75 3.80 1.13
CA MET A 96 2.09 4.71 2.06
C MET A 96 1.27 5.76 1.32
N LYS A 97 1.83 6.41 0.29
CA LYS A 97 1.12 7.43 -0.51
C LYS A 97 -0.10 6.85 -1.21
N VAL A 98 0.03 5.68 -1.83
CA VAL A 98 -1.07 4.99 -2.53
C VAL A 98 -2.19 4.64 -1.55
N PHE A 99 -1.89 3.92 -0.47
CA PHE A 99 -2.92 3.49 0.48
C PHE A 99 -3.53 4.65 1.27
N SER A 100 -2.78 5.72 1.55
CA SER A 100 -3.33 6.94 2.12
C SER A 100 -4.33 7.61 1.15
N THR A 101 -4.01 7.64 -0.14
CA THR A 101 -4.90 8.19 -1.19
C THR A 101 -6.19 7.37 -1.30
N LEU A 102 -6.11 6.06 -1.08
CA LEU A 102 -7.27 5.17 -0.99
C LEU A 102 -8.07 5.32 0.32
N GLY A 103 -7.58 6.14 1.26
CA GLY A 103 -8.27 6.47 2.52
C GLY A 103 -7.90 5.58 3.71
N TYR A 104 -6.91 4.69 3.59
CA TYR A 104 -6.48 3.85 4.70
C TYR A 104 -5.75 4.65 5.77
N LYS A 105 -5.97 4.28 7.03
CA LYS A 105 -5.13 4.72 8.14
C LYS A 105 -3.80 4.00 8.07
N MET A 106 -2.71 4.74 7.86
CA MET A 106 -1.39 4.15 7.73
C MET A 106 -0.74 3.83 9.08
N ARG A 107 -0.06 2.69 9.15
CA ARG A 107 0.90 2.36 10.22
C ARG A 107 2.16 1.80 9.58
N VAL A 108 3.33 2.28 10.00
CA VAL A 108 4.61 1.82 9.46
C VAL A 108 5.52 1.40 10.60
N ALA A 109 6.13 0.23 10.45
CA ALA A 109 7.16 -0.28 11.35
C ALA A 109 8.39 -0.64 10.52
N ASN A 110 9.57 -0.28 11.01
CA ASN A 110 10.83 -0.52 10.31
C ASN A 110 11.70 -1.50 11.10
N ASP A 111 12.46 -2.33 10.38
CA ASP A 111 13.51 -3.20 10.92
C ASP A 111 13.07 -3.99 12.17
N LEU A 112 12.04 -4.82 12.00
CA LEU A 112 11.51 -5.68 13.04
C LEU A 112 12.20 -7.04 13.06
N THR A 113 12.56 -7.50 14.26
CA THR A 113 12.88 -8.91 14.51
C THR A 113 11.66 -9.79 14.26
N VAL A 114 11.88 -11.09 14.07
CA VAL A 114 10.80 -12.07 13.92
C VAL A 114 9.77 -11.97 15.04
N ASP A 115 10.23 -11.88 16.29
CA ASP A 115 9.34 -11.79 17.44
C ASP A 115 8.54 -10.48 17.47
N LYS A 116 9.16 -9.35 17.08
CA LYS A 116 8.44 -8.08 16.95
C LYS A 116 7.41 -8.11 15.83
N MET A 117 7.70 -8.75 14.70
CA MET A 117 6.70 -8.95 13.63
C MET A 117 5.50 -9.74 14.15
N LYS A 118 5.75 -10.86 14.84
CA LYS A 118 4.67 -11.68 15.43
C LYS A 118 3.83 -10.90 16.44
N GLN A 119 4.48 -10.18 17.36
CA GLN A 119 3.81 -9.37 18.37
C GLN A 119 2.97 -8.27 17.75
N LEU A 120 3.50 -7.56 16.74
CA LEU A 120 2.78 -6.51 16.04
C LEU A 120 1.57 -7.07 15.30
N MET A 121 1.74 -8.15 14.54
CA MET A 121 0.64 -8.76 13.79
C MET A 121 -0.44 -9.35 14.70
N PHE A 122 -0.04 -9.97 15.81
CA PHE A 122 -0.97 -10.40 16.85
C PHE A 122 -1.70 -9.21 17.48
N SER A 123 -0.99 -8.16 17.88
CA SER A 123 -1.62 -6.98 18.48
C SER A 123 -2.65 -6.37 17.55
N VAL A 124 -2.33 -6.23 16.26
CA VAL A 124 -3.26 -5.67 15.26
C VAL A 124 -4.46 -6.58 15.03
N SER A 125 -4.30 -7.91 15.07
CA SER A 125 -5.44 -8.82 14.95
C SER A 125 -6.39 -8.78 16.16
N GLN A 126 -5.92 -8.30 17.31
CA GLN A 126 -6.75 -8.15 18.52
C GLN A 126 -7.51 -6.81 18.56
N GLU A 127 -7.27 -5.91 17.61
CA GLU A 127 -8.01 -4.65 17.53
C GLU A 127 -9.46 -4.86 17.04
N ASP A 128 -10.33 -3.91 17.36
CA ASP A 128 -11.69 -3.92 16.83
C ASP A 128 -11.71 -3.32 15.41
N HIS A 129 -11.93 -4.18 14.42
CA HIS A 129 -12.05 -3.82 13.01
C HIS A 129 -13.50 -3.70 12.55
N GLY A 130 -14.51 -3.84 13.42
CA GLY A 130 -15.92 -3.95 13.02
C GLY A 130 -16.49 -2.71 12.32
N SER A 131 -15.80 -1.58 12.41
CA SER A 131 -16.12 -0.34 11.68
C SER A 131 -15.29 -0.14 10.40
N SER A 132 -14.45 -1.11 10.02
CA SER A 132 -13.56 -1.07 8.86
C SER A 132 -14.09 -1.97 7.76
N ALA A 133 -14.06 -1.50 6.52
CA ALA A 133 -14.41 -2.36 5.38
C ALA A 133 -13.37 -3.46 5.10
N SER A 134 -12.11 -3.22 5.45
CA SER A 134 -11.00 -4.14 5.15
C SER A 134 -9.75 -3.88 6.00
N PHE A 135 -8.76 -4.76 5.90
CA PHE A 135 -7.42 -4.58 6.45
C PHE A 135 -6.37 -4.91 5.39
N VAL A 136 -5.28 -4.14 5.36
CA VAL A 136 -4.15 -4.35 4.46
C VAL A 136 -2.87 -4.50 5.27
N CYS A 137 -2.05 -5.48 4.91
CA CYS A 137 -0.70 -5.65 5.43
C CYS A 137 0.28 -5.75 4.26
N VAL A 138 1.26 -4.85 4.22
CA VAL A 138 2.34 -4.81 3.24
C VAL A 138 3.63 -5.23 3.95
N LEU A 139 4.21 -6.34 3.49
CA LEU A 139 5.45 -6.87 4.06
C LEU A 139 6.59 -6.64 3.05
N LEU A 140 7.55 -5.80 3.41
CA LEU A 140 8.73 -5.48 2.60
C LEU A 140 9.96 -6.03 3.32
N SER A 141 10.43 -7.21 2.91
CA SER A 141 11.59 -7.88 3.50
C SER A 141 12.22 -8.84 2.50
N HIS A 142 13.31 -9.49 2.90
CA HIS A 142 13.76 -10.72 2.25
C HIS A 142 12.76 -11.85 2.50
N GLY A 143 12.73 -12.82 1.60
CA GLY A 143 11.86 -13.97 1.68
C GLY A 143 12.38 -15.11 0.81
N ASP A 144 11.85 -16.28 1.07
CA ASP A 144 12.02 -17.48 0.25
C ASP A 144 10.68 -18.23 0.25
N GLU A 145 10.61 -19.41 -0.37
CA GLU A 145 9.38 -20.18 -0.45
C GLU A 145 8.74 -20.41 0.94
N GLY A 146 7.56 -19.80 1.15
CA GLY A 146 6.78 -19.92 2.37
C GLY A 146 7.31 -19.16 3.60
N VAL A 147 8.41 -18.43 3.49
CA VAL A 147 9.03 -17.73 4.62
C VAL A 147 9.31 -16.25 4.34
N ILE A 148 9.36 -15.46 5.40
CA ILE A 148 9.72 -14.05 5.36
C ILE A 148 10.69 -13.71 6.49
N TYR A 149 11.64 -12.82 6.20
CA TYR A 149 12.68 -12.45 7.14
C TYR A 149 12.26 -11.33 8.09
N GLY A 150 12.54 -11.51 9.38
CA GLY A 150 12.81 -10.42 10.30
C GLY A 150 14.26 -9.99 10.19
N THR A 151 14.67 -8.98 10.96
CA THR A 151 16.08 -8.53 10.94
C THR A 151 17.06 -9.59 11.46
N ASP A 152 16.59 -10.54 12.26
CA ASP A 152 17.39 -11.52 13.00
C ASP A 152 17.26 -12.96 12.51
N GLY A 153 16.36 -13.24 11.56
CA GLY A 153 16.08 -14.58 11.06
C GLY A 153 14.83 -14.59 10.18
N PHE A 154 14.18 -15.74 10.05
CA PHE A 154 12.97 -15.89 9.24
C PHE A 154 11.85 -16.59 10.00
N GLU A 155 10.63 -16.42 9.51
CA GLU A 155 9.44 -17.09 10.00
C GLU A 155 8.56 -17.53 8.83
N LYS A 156 7.77 -18.58 9.04
CA LYS A 156 6.76 -18.99 8.07
C LYS A 156 5.72 -17.89 7.90
N LEU A 157 5.43 -17.52 6.66
CA LEU A 157 4.42 -16.50 6.36
C LEU A 157 3.05 -16.89 6.96
N GLU A 158 2.71 -18.17 6.95
CA GLU A 158 1.47 -18.67 7.57
C GLU A 158 1.41 -18.35 9.08
N ASN A 159 2.54 -18.40 9.79
CA ASN A 159 2.56 -18.09 11.22
C ASN A 159 2.27 -16.62 11.54
N LEU A 160 2.49 -15.75 10.55
CA LEU A 160 2.15 -14.33 10.63
C LEU A 160 0.70 -14.07 10.22
N THR A 161 0.26 -14.65 9.10
CA THR A 161 -1.10 -14.42 8.58
C THR A 161 -2.18 -15.17 9.35
N LYS A 162 -1.84 -16.24 10.09
CA LYS A 162 -2.82 -17.03 10.86
C LYS A 162 -3.64 -16.21 11.85
N TYR A 163 -3.10 -15.10 12.35
CA TYR A 163 -3.80 -14.24 13.31
C TYR A 163 -5.06 -13.60 12.71
N PHE A 164 -5.09 -13.41 11.39
CA PHE A 164 -6.19 -12.78 10.66
C PHE A 164 -7.15 -13.77 9.99
N LYS A 165 -7.01 -15.09 10.24
CA LYS A 165 -8.01 -16.07 9.79
C LYS A 165 -9.35 -15.80 10.50
N GLY A 166 -10.48 -16.00 9.82
CA GLY A 166 -11.81 -15.61 10.34
C GLY A 166 -12.23 -16.23 11.69
N GLY A 167 -11.62 -17.35 12.10
CA GLY A 167 -11.81 -17.91 13.44
C GLY A 167 -11.06 -17.18 14.57
N ARG A 168 -10.10 -16.31 14.23
CA ARG A 168 -9.19 -15.64 15.18
C ARG A 168 -9.32 -14.12 15.19
N CYS A 169 -9.66 -13.51 14.05
CA CYS A 169 -9.96 -12.08 13.94
C CYS A 169 -11.36 -11.91 13.37
N ARG A 170 -12.38 -12.00 14.22
CA ARG A 170 -13.81 -12.03 13.81
C ARG A 170 -14.37 -10.69 13.36
N SER A 171 -13.69 -9.60 13.71
CA SER A 171 -14.09 -8.22 13.37
C SER A 171 -13.64 -7.82 11.95
N LEU A 172 -12.86 -8.67 11.27
CA LEU A 172 -12.53 -8.61 9.83
C LEU A 172 -13.29 -9.70 9.06
#